data_AF-A0A6L7TIY1-F1
#
_entry.id   AF-A0A6L7TIY1-F1
#
_cell.length_a   1.000
_cell.length_b   1.000
_cell.length_c   1.000
_cell.angle_alpha   90.00
_cell.angle_beta   90.00
_cell.angle_gamma   90.00
#
_symmetry.space_group_name_H-M   'P 1'
#
loop_
_entity.id
_entity.type
_entity.pdbx_description
1 polymer ?
#
loop_
_entity_poly.entity_id
_entity_poly.type
_entity_poly.pdbx_seq_one_letter_code
_entity_poly.pdbx_strand_id
1 'polypeptide(L)'
;MRVGRKQAPGTLRLRGLDFALVNAIDWDTATYRRRERGGEVRYVSLAMLGDRLHHVVWTPRGRNTRIISMRKANDREIARYEQEQT
;
A
#
# COMPACT_ATOMS: atom_id res chain seq x y z
N MET A 1 12.70 9.98 31.09
CA MET A 1 11.57 9.93 30.14
C MET A 1 12.10 9.50 28.77
N ARG A 2 11.80 8.27 28.32
CA ARG A 2 12.28 7.69 27.05
C ARG A 2 11.53 8.29 25.86
N VAL A 3 12.24 8.84 24.88
CA VAL A 3 11.78 8.81 23.48
C VAL A 3 12.98 8.48 22.58
N GLY A 4 13.43 7.23 22.64
CA GLY A 4 14.34 6.69 21.64
C GLY A 4 13.55 6.26 20.40
N ARG A 5 13.44 7.12 19.39
CA ARG A 5 13.12 6.65 18.04
C ARG A 5 14.43 6.30 17.33
N LYS A 6 14.95 5.09 17.60
CA LYS A 6 15.84 4.42 16.65
C LYS A 6 15.02 4.19 15.38
N GLN A 7 15.31 4.92 14.32
CA GLN A 7 14.92 4.49 12.99
C GLN A 7 15.70 3.19 12.74
N ALA A 8 14.99 2.06 12.81
CA ALA A 8 15.58 0.77 12.48
C ALA A 8 16.11 0.84 11.04
N PRO A 9 17.34 0.38 10.75
CA PRO A 9 17.80 0.15 9.39
C PRO A 9 17.06 -1.09 8.86
N GLY A 10 15.80 -0.92 8.49
CA GLY A 10 14.97 -1.92 7.84
C GLY A 10 14.89 -1.68 6.34
N THR A 11 16.00 -1.30 5.71
CA THR A 11 16.05 -1.14 4.25
C THR A 11 16.40 -2.48 3.63
N LEU A 12 15.61 -2.89 2.63
CA LEU A 12 15.93 -3.93 1.64
C LEU A 12 15.89 -5.40 2.08
N ARG A 13 14.81 -5.85 2.74
CA ARG A 13 14.43 -7.27 2.64
C ARG A 13 12.94 -7.54 2.80
N LEU A 14 12.10 -6.69 2.18
CA LEU A 14 10.71 -7.07 1.94
C LEU A 14 10.68 -8.06 0.77
N ARG A 15 10.79 -9.33 1.15
CA ARG A 15 10.61 -10.50 0.31
C ARG A 15 9.26 -10.41 -0.41
N GLY A 16 9.30 -10.43 -1.74
CA GLY A 16 8.42 -11.31 -2.51
C GLY A 16 7.22 -10.70 -3.21
N LEU A 17 7.11 -9.39 -3.37
CA LEU A 17 6.19 -8.81 -4.34
C LEU A 17 6.97 -7.82 -5.19
N ASP A 18 7.26 -8.24 -6.41
CA ASP A 18 7.98 -7.43 -7.38
C ASP A 18 7.18 -6.15 -7.61
N PHE A 19 7.81 -4.98 -7.49
CA PHE A 19 7.14 -3.70 -7.76
C PHE A 19 6.62 -3.64 -9.20
N ALA A 20 7.15 -4.48 -10.09
CA ALA A 20 6.61 -4.73 -11.42
C ALA A 20 5.14 -5.20 -11.43
N LEU A 21 4.70 -5.93 -10.39
CA LEU A 21 3.32 -6.43 -10.27
C LEU A 21 2.29 -5.32 -10.06
N VAL A 22 2.72 -4.11 -9.71
CA VAL A 22 1.80 -2.98 -9.57
C VAL A 22 1.11 -2.62 -10.89
N ASN A 23 1.75 -2.93 -12.02
CA ASN A 23 1.17 -2.74 -13.35
C ASN A 23 0.07 -3.78 -13.67
N ALA A 24 0.05 -4.89 -12.94
CA ALA A 24 -0.96 -5.94 -13.07
C ALA A 24 -2.08 -5.81 -12.02
N ILE A 25 -2.02 -4.77 -11.17
CA ILE A 25 -3.11 -4.45 -10.26
C ILE A 25 -4.29 -3.93 -11.06
N ASP A 26 -5.48 -4.42 -10.72
CA ASP A 26 -6.73 -3.81 -11.12
C ASP A 26 -6.95 -2.54 -10.29
N TRP A 27 -6.68 -1.39 -10.93
CA TRP A 27 -6.87 -0.08 -10.33
C TRP A 27 -8.31 0.42 -10.47
N ASP A 28 -9.12 -0.18 -11.34
CA ASP A 28 -10.50 0.24 -11.58
C ASP A 28 -11.39 -0.17 -10.40
N THR A 29 -11.11 -1.32 -9.80
CA THR A 29 -11.80 -1.75 -8.56
C THR A 29 -11.09 -1.30 -7.29
N ALA A 30 -9.91 -0.68 -7.39
CA ALA A 30 -9.11 -0.35 -6.23
C ALA A 30 -9.74 0.76 -5.38
N THR A 31 -9.88 0.52 -4.07
CA THR A 31 -10.20 1.61 -3.15
C THR A 31 -8.92 2.32 -2.73
N TYR A 32 -8.99 3.63 -2.50
CA TYR A 32 -7.84 4.39 -2.01
C TYR A 32 -8.26 5.40 -0.95
N ARG A 33 -7.37 5.60 0.04
CA ARG A 33 -7.50 6.65 1.03
C ARG A 33 -6.23 7.46 1.14
N ARG A 34 -6.39 8.78 1.24
CA ARG A 34 -5.28 9.69 1.52
C ARG A 34 -4.83 9.54 2.98
N ARG A 35 -3.53 9.50 3.19
CA ARG A 35 -2.88 9.48 4.50
C ARG A 35 -1.67 10.40 4.48
N GLU A 36 -1.63 11.34 5.41
CA GLU A 36 -0.47 12.21 5.57
C GLU A 36 0.46 11.69 6.66
N ARG A 37 1.76 11.70 6.39
CA ARG A 37 2.76 11.34 7.41
C ARG A 37 3.96 12.27 7.30
N GLY A 38 4.09 13.18 8.25
CA GLY A 38 5.23 14.09 8.33
C GLY A 38 5.38 14.99 7.09
N GLY A 39 4.27 15.53 6.58
CA GLY A 39 4.23 16.42 5.42
C GLY A 39 4.23 15.73 4.06
N GLU A 40 4.46 14.41 3.98
CA GLU A 40 4.35 13.66 2.72
C GLU A 40 2.94 13.07 2.56
N VAL A 41 2.28 13.41 1.43
CA VAL A 41 0.99 12.83 1.04
C VAL A 41 1.22 11.42 0.51
N ARG A 42 0.53 10.45 1.11
CA ARG A 42 0.55 9.06 0.69
C ARG A 42 -0.88 8.57 0.48
N TYR A 43 -1.01 7.57 -0.35
CA TYR A 43 -2.24 6.86 -0.60
C TYR A 43 -2.07 5.43 -0.12
N VAL A 44 -3.11 4.93 0.53
CA VAL A 44 -3.24 3.53 0.88
C VAL A 44 -4.36 2.96 0.05
N SER A 45 -4.04 2.01 -0.81
CA SER A 45 -4.99 1.34 -1.67
C SER A 45 -5.19 -0.12 -1.27
N LEU A 46 -6.42 -0.60 -1.40
CA LEU A 46 -6.74 -2.02 -1.44
C LEU A 46 -7.15 -2.33 -2.87
N ALA A 47 -6.42 -3.23 -3.51
CA ALA A 47 -6.55 -3.47 -4.93
C ALA A 47 -6.33 -4.94 -5.27
N MET A 48 -7.05 -5.44 -6.28
CA MET A 48 -6.94 -6.82 -6.72
C MET A 48 -5.70 -7.01 -7.61
N LEU A 49 -5.01 -8.13 -7.43
CA LEU A 49 -3.95 -8.61 -8.31
C LEU A 49 -4.26 -10.08 -8.61
N GLY A 50 -4.84 -10.33 -9.78
CA GLY A 50 -5.53 -11.58 -10.06
C GLY A 50 -6.63 -11.81 -9.01
N ASP A 51 -6.65 -13.01 -8.41
CA ASP A 51 -7.70 -13.40 -7.45
C ASP A 51 -7.40 -12.98 -6.00
N ARG A 52 -6.44 -12.07 -5.77
CA ARG A 52 -6.00 -11.71 -4.42
C ARG A 52 -5.96 -10.21 -4.17
N LEU A 53 -6.55 -9.81 -3.05
CA LEU A 53 -6.50 -8.43 -2.57
C LEU A 53 -5.13 -8.10 -1.96
N HIS A 54 -4.60 -6.94 -2.34
CA HIS A 54 -3.33 -6.43 -1.89
C HIS A 54 -3.49 -5.04 -1.26
N HIS A 55 -2.72 -4.81 -0.22
CA HIS A 55 -2.56 -3.52 0.42
C HIS A 55 -1.34 -2.81 -0.15
N VAL A 56 -1.56 -1.71 -0.86
CA VAL A 56 -0.55 -0.91 -1.54
C VAL A 56 -0.43 0.44 -0.87
N VAL A 57 0.79 0.90 -0.61
CA VAL A 57 1.07 2.26 -0.16
C VAL A 57 1.91 2.94 -1.23
N TRP A 58 1.48 4.10 -1.68
CA TRP A 58 2.13 4.83 -2.76
C TRP A 58 2.04 6.34 -2.58
N THR A 59 2.84 7.08 -3.33
CA THR A 59 2.82 8.55 -3.35
C THR A 59 3.01 9.04 -4.78
N PRO A 60 2.20 10.02 -5.24
CA PRO A 60 2.41 10.65 -6.54
C PRO A 60 3.69 11.49 -6.50
N ARG A 61 4.49 11.40 -7.57
CA ARG A 61 5.75 12.12 -7.79
C ARG A 61 5.72 12.72 -9.20
N GLY A 62 5.12 13.90 -9.31
CA GLY A 62 4.92 14.57 -10.61
C GLY A 62 4.00 13.72 -11.50
N ARG A 63 4.52 13.26 -12.64
CA ARG A 63 3.79 12.38 -13.58
C ARG A 63 3.91 10.89 -13.28
N ASN A 64 4.73 10.52 -12.29
CA ASN A 64 4.99 9.13 -11.93
C ASN A 64 4.41 8.80 -10.55
N THR A 65 4.16 7.52 -10.29
CA THR A 65 3.75 7.03 -8.98
C THR A 65 4.88 6.22 -8.36
N ARG A 66 5.23 6.54 -7.10
CA ARG A 66 6.20 5.75 -6.34
C ARG A 66 5.47 4.83 -5.38
N ILE A 67 5.66 3.52 -5.54
CA ILE A 67 5.20 2.53 -4.56
C ILE A 67 6.18 2.51 -3.39
N ILE A 68 5.64 2.63 -2.17
CA ILE A 68 6.39 2.62 -0.91
C ILE A 68 6.34 1.24 -0.27
N SER A 69 5.19 0.55 -0.37
CA SER A 69 4.99 -0.77 0.23
C SER A 69 3.87 -1.50 -0.51
N MET A 70 4.02 -2.80 -0.71
CA MET A 70 2.96 -3.66 -1.22
C MET A 70 3.00 -4.99 -0.48
N ARG A 71 1.84 -5.48 -0.07
CA ARG A 71 1.69 -6.78 0.59
C ARG A 71 0.31 -7.32 0.33
N LYS A 72 0.09 -8.61 0.61
CA LYS A 72 -1.25 -9.19 0.68
C LYS A 72 -2.07 -8.46 1.74
N ALA A 73 -3.34 -8.21 1.44
CA ALA A 73 -4.30 -7.74 2.42
C ALA A 73 -4.49 -8.84 3.49
N ASN A 74 -4.73 -8.42 4.73
CA ASN A 74 -5.16 -9.35 5.78
C ASN A 74 -6.68 -9.49 5.78
N ASP A 75 -7.19 -10.49 6.51
CA ASP A 75 -8.63 -10.80 6.53
C ASP A 75 -9.51 -9.61 6.94
N ARG A 76 -9.01 -8.74 7.84
CA ARG A 76 -9.72 -7.51 8.25
C ARG A 76 -9.81 -6.48 7.14
N GLU A 77 -8.76 -6.36 6.33
CA GLU A 77 -8.73 -5.46 5.17
C GLU A 77 -9.58 -5.99 4.03
N ILE A 78 -9.62 -7.31 3.82
CA ILE A 78 -10.49 -7.97 2.86
C ILE A 78 -11.95 -7.72 3.21
N ALA A 79 -12.36 -8.03 4.45
CA ALA A 79 -13.73 -7.82 4.90
C ALA A 79 -14.18 -6.35 4.76
N ARG A 80 -13.28 -5.38 5.04
CA ARG A 80 -13.59 -3.96 4.84
C ARG A 80 -13.77 -3.62 3.36
N TYR A 81 -12.90 -4.13 2.49
CA TYR A 81 -13.01 -3.89 1.05
C TYR A 81 -14.30 -4.47 0.48
N GLU A 82 -14.69 -5.67 0.88
CA GLU A 82 -15.97 -6.29 0.48
C GLU A 82 -17.18 -5.46 0.92
N GLN A 83 -17.16 -4.91 2.14
CA GLN A 83 -18.21 -4.02 2.64
C GLN A 83 -18.25 -2.66 1.92
N GLU A 84 -17.10 -2.13 1.51
CA GLU A 84 -17.01 -0.87 0.76
C GLU A 84 -17.53 -1.02 -0.69
N GLN A 85 -17.66 -2.25 -1.19
CA GLN A 85 -18.12 -2.58 -2.56
C GLN A 85 -19.59 -3.05 -2.63
N THR A 86 -20.28 -3.15 -1.49
CA THR A 86 -21.71 -3.49 -1.40
C THR A 86 -22.56 -2.22 -1.29
#